data_AF-A0A3E1P5G7-F1
#
_entry.id   AF-A0A3E1P5G7-F1
#
_cell.length_a   1.000
_cell.length_b   1.000
_cell.length_c   1.000
_cell.angle_alpha   90.00
_cell.angle_beta   90.00
_cell.angle_gamma   90.00
#
_symmetry.space_group_name_H-M   'P 1'
#
loop_
_entity.id
_entity.type
_entity.pdbx_description
1 polymer ?
#
loop_
_entity_poly.entity_id
_entity_poly.type
_entity_poly.pdbx_seq_one_letter_code
_entity_poly.pdbx_strand_id
1 'polypeptide(L)'
;MHTIGKFKITEAFRNKQQKEILVGNLLEGNIAVGNFISIKTATDELVLKILDMEKGITVSGISFTGLVIECNDQLELAILRNIEIDIKAQKLP
;
A
#
# COMPACT_ATOMS: atom_id res chain seq x y z
N MET A 1 8.70 14.18 -3.56
CA MET A 1 8.68 13.08 -2.57
C MET A 1 9.92 12.23 -2.76
N HIS A 2 10.35 11.49 -1.75
CA HIS A 2 11.50 10.58 -1.85
C HIS A 2 11.15 9.20 -1.29
N THR A 3 11.78 8.15 -1.82
CA THR A 3 11.59 6.77 -1.35
C THR A 3 12.26 6.60 0.02
N ILE A 4 11.53 6.02 0.96
CA ILE A 4 11.95 5.76 2.35
C ILE A 4 11.81 4.29 2.76
N GLY A 5 11.30 3.44 1.86
CA GLY A 5 11.15 2.01 2.10
C GLY A 5 10.53 1.29 0.91
N LYS A 6 10.36 -0.03 1.04
CA LYS A 6 9.63 -0.88 0.10
C LYS A 6 8.64 -1.77 0.80
N PHE A 7 7.54 -2.05 0.14
CA PHE A 7 6.48 -2.92 0.63
C PHE A 7 6.11 -3.94 -0.44
N LYS A 8 5.94 -5.20 -0.03
CA LYS A 8 5.45 -6.26 -0.91
C LYS A 8 3.98 -6.49 -0.66
N ILE A 9 3.15 -6.08 -1.61
CA ILE A 9 1.72 -6.36 -1.59
C ILE A 9 1.53 -7.83 -1.94
N THR A 10 0.88 -8.57 -1.06
CA THR A 10 0.50 -9.97 -1.24
C THR A 10 -0.94 -10.09 -1.73
N GLU A 11 -1.82 -9.23 -1.24
CA GLU A 11 -3.25 -9.24 -1.54
C GLU A 11 -3.82 -7.81 -1.49
N ALA A 12 -4.89 -7.55 -2.23
CA ALA A 12 -5.56 -6.26 -2.27
C ALA A 12 -7.07 -6.47 -2.37
N PHE A 13 -7.84 -5.81 -1.51
CA PHE A 13 -9.29 -5.95 -1.50
C PHE A 13 -9.98 -4.69 -0.95
N ARG A 14 -11.28 -4.59 -1.20
CA ARG A 14 -12.12 -3.57 -0.58
C ARG A 14 -12.81 -4.13 0.65
N ASN A 15 -12.70 -3.43 1.78
CA ASN A 15 -13.33 -3.86 3.02
C ASN A 15 -14.84 -3.51 3.06
N LYS A 16 -15.52 -3.91 4.14
CA LYS A 16 -16.97 -3.65 4.34
C LYS A 16 -17.33 -2.15 4.41
N GLN A 17 -16.36 -1.30 4.76
CA GLN A 17 -16.52 0.17 4.80
C GLN A 17 -16.22 0.82 3.44
N GLN A 18 -16.11 0.04 2.37
CA GLN A 18 -15.74 0.52 1.03
C GLN A 18 -14.36 1.17 0.97
N LYS A 19 -13.44 0.80 1.86
CA LYS A 19 -12.04 1.27 1.84
C LYS A 19 -11.16 0.25 1.14
N GLU A 20 -10.27 0.72 0.27
CA GLU A 20 -9.22 -0.07 -0.36
C GLU A 20 -8.13 -0.43 0.66
N ILE A 21 -7.84 -1.73 0.77
CA ILE A 21 -6.81 -2.28 1.64
C ILE A 21 -5.79 -3.03 0.80
N LEU A 22 -4.52 -2.69 1.02
CA LEU A 22 -3.38 -3.42 0.48
C LEU A 22 -2.70 -4.20 1.61
N VAL A 23 -2.65 -5.52 1.47
CA VAL A 23 -2.11 -6.43 2.48
C VAL A 23 -0.74 -6.89 2.05
N GLY A 24 0.23 -6.85 2.96
CA GLY A 24 1.58 -7.25 2.64
C GLY A 24 2.57 -7.06 3.77
N ASN A 25 3.85 -7.08 3.40
CA ASN A 25 4.97 -6.95 4.32
C ASN A 25 5.89 -5.80 3.94
N LEU A 26 6.36 -5.09 4.95
CA LEU A 26 7.47 -4.15 4.80
C LEU A 26 8.75 -4.94 4.50
N LEU A 27 9.40 -4.64 3.39
CA LEU A 27 10.67 -5.27 3.00
C LEU A 27 11.86 -4.48 3.53
N GLU A 28 11.81 -3.15 3.42
CA GLU A 28 12.87 -2.25 3.88
C GLU A 28 12.28 -0.91 4.32
N GLY A 29 13.01 -0.21 5.19
CA GLY A 29 12.69 1.17 5.58
C GLY A 29 11.62 1.26 6.68
N ASN A 30 10.80 2.30 6.60
CA ASN A 30 9.73 2.57 7.56
C ASN A 30 8.42 2.93 6.86
N ILE A 31 7.30 2.60 7.48
CA ILE A 31 5.95 2.91 7.01
C ILE A 31 5.13 3.51 8.15
N ALA A 32 4.42 4.59 7.84
CA ALA A 32 3.59 5.31 8.78
C ALA A 32 2.35 5.87 8.07
N VAL A 33 1.30 6.15 8.84
CA VAL A 33 0.15 6.89 8.36
C VAL A 33 0.58 8.27 7.85
N GLY A 34 0.05 8.69 6.72
CA GLY A 34 0.45 9.93 6.03
C GLY A 34 1.63 9.76 5.07
N ASN A 35 2.34 8.63 5.11
CA ASN A 35 3.23 8.25 4.01
C ASN A 35 2.40 7.91 2.77
N PHE A 36 3.10 7.74 1.66
CA PHE A 36 2.51 7.41 0.38
C PHE A 36 3.12 6.12 -0.14
N ILE A 37 2.40 5.44 -1.01
CA ILE A 37 2.92 4.33 -1.79
C ILE A 37 2.96 4.73 -3.26
N SER A 38 3.94 4.19 -3.96
CA SER A 38 4.15 4.41 -5.38
C SER A 38 4.08 3.09 -6.11
N ILE A 39 3.06 2.95 -6.97
CA ILE A 39 2.88 1.81 -7.85
C ILE A 39 3.29 2.25 -9.24
N LYS A 40 4.40 1.71 -9.73
CA LYS A 40 4.86 1.96 -11.10
C LYS A 40 4.17 0.98 -12.04
N THR A 41 3.43 1.52 -12.98
CA THR A 41 2.92 0.77 -14.14
C THR A 41 3.87 1.02 -15.33
N ALA A 42 3.64 0.32 -16.44
CA ALA A 42 4.47 0.50 -17.64
C ALA A 42 4.37 1.93 -18.22
N THR A 43 3.26 2.62 -17.98
CA THR A 43 2.94 3.92 -18.63
C THR A 43 2.83 5.07 -17.64
N ASP A 44 2.65 4.79 -16.35
CA ASP A 44 2.39 5.82 -15.35
C ASP A 44 2.82 5.40 -13.93
N GLU A 45 2.94 6.37 -13.03
CA GLU A 45 3.17 6.16 -11.61
C GLU A 45 1.94 6.59 -10.81
N LEU A 46 1.29 5.60 -10.19
CA LEU A 46 0.17 5.86 -9.28
C LEU A 46 0.70 6.08 -7.87
N VAL A 47 0.40 7.25 -7.29
CA VAL A 47 0.77 7.60 -5.92
C VAL A 47 -0.47 7.64 -5.05
N LEU A 48 -0.50 6.81 -4.01
CA LEU A 48 -1.65 6.68 -3.10
C LEU A 48 -1.23 7.00 -1.68
N LYS A 49 -2.08 7.72 -0.94
CA LYS A 49 -1.80 8.10 0.44
C LYS A 49 -2.23 6.99 1.40
N ILE A 50 -1.39 6.67 2.38
CA ILE A 50 -1.74 5.76 3.47
C ILE A 50 -2.56 6.54 4.50
N LEU A 51 -3.83 6.15 4.65
CA LEU A 51 -4.78 6.76 5.58
C LEU A 51 -4.77 6.08 6.94
N ASP A 52 -4.56 4.77 6.98
CA ASP A 52 -4.54 3.98 8.21
C ASP A 52 -3.74 2.68 8.01
N MET A 53 -3.41 2.01 9.12
CA MET A 53 -2.69 0.75 9.13
C MET A 53 -3.38 -0.28 10.04
N GLU A 54 -3.79 -1.40 9.44
CA GLU A 54 -4.36 -2.54 10.14
C GLU A 54 -3.27 -3.60 10.38
N LYS A 55 -3.11 -4.06 11.62
CA LYS A 55 -2.16 -5.13 11.95
C LYS A 55 -2.88 -6.46 12.12
N GLY A 56 -2.21 -7.55 11.75
CA GLY A 56 -2.71 -8.91 12.00
C GLY A 56 -3.71 -9.42 10.95
N ILE A 57 -3.73 -8.83 9.76
CA ILE A 57 -4.54 -9.36 8.66
C ILE A 57 -3.96 -10.72 8.27
N THR A 58 -4.74 -11.77 8.44
CA THR A 58 -4.28 -13.13 8.16
C THR A 58 -4.70 -13.56 6.75
N VAL A 59 -3.72 -13.89 5.90
CA VAL A 59 -3.93 -14.47 4.57
C VAL A 59 -3.26 -15.83 4.55
N SER A 60 -4.04 -16.89 4.32
CA SER A 60 -3.56 -18.28 4.29
C SER A 60 -2.75 -18.69 5.54
N GLY A 61 -3.14 -18.19 6.72
CA GLY A 61 -2.49 -18.50 8.00
C GLY A 61 -1.25 -17.67 8.33
N ILE A 62 -0.84 -16.76 7.45
CA ILE A 62 0.27 -15.83 7.68
C ILE A 62 -0.30 -14.45 8.01
N SER A 63 0.22 -13.81 9.06
CA SER A 63 -0.18 -12.44 9.44
C SER A 63 0.63 -11.38 8.70
N PHE A 64 -0.08 -10.39 8.19
CA PHE A 64 0.45 -9.29 7.40
C PHE A 64 0.03 -7.93 7.96
N THR A 65 0.61 -6.88 7.40
CA THR A 65 0.16 -5.50 7.59
C THR A 65 -0.81 -5.13 6.48
N GLY A 66 -1.96 -4.57 6.85
CA GLY A 66 -2.91 -3.93 5.95
C GLY A 66 -2.67 -2.43 5.90
N LEU A 67 -2.61 -1.87 4.69
CA LEU A 67 -2.53 -0.44 4.44
C LEU A 67 -3.86 0.00 3.87
N VAL A 68 -4.55 0.88 4.61
CA VAL A 68 -5.75 1.55 4.12
C VAL A 68 -5.28 2.74 3.30
N ILE A 69 -5.69 2.79 2.04
CA ILE A 69 -5.23 3.81 1.09
C ILE A 69 -6.36 4.73 0.66
N GLU A 70 -6.01 5.98 0.39
CA GLU A 70 -6.89 6.94 -0.28
C GLU A 70 -6.94 6.59 -1.75
N CYS A 71 -8.14 6.26 -2.26
CA CYS A 71 -8.35 5.97 -3.66
C CYS A 71 -9.62 6.66 -4.15
N ASN A 72 -9.47 7.59 -5.09
CA ASN A 72 -10.59 8.38 -5.63
C ASN A 72 -11.17 7.78 -6.92
N ASP A 73 -10.46 6.83 -7.54
CA ASP A 73 -10.84 6.18 -8.80
C ASP A 73 -10.98 4.66 -8.63
N GLN A 74 -11.57 3.98 -9.62
CA GLN A 74 -11.61 2.52 -9.66
C GLN A 74 -10.19 1.94 -9.86
N LEU A 75 -9.42 1.87 -8.79
CA LEU A 75 -8.18 1.11 -8.75
C LEU A 75 -8.51 -0.37 -8.92
N GLU A 76 -7.97 -0.97 -9.98
CA GLU A 76 -8.13 -2.38 -10.23
C GLU A 76 -7.26 -3.17 -9.25
N LEU A 77 -7.79 -3.47 -8.06
CA LEU A 77 -7.04 -4.13 -6.98
C LEU A 77 -6.42 -5.48 -7.41
N ALA A 78 -7.01 -6.14 -8.41
CA ALA A 78 -6.49 -7.39 -8.95
C ALA A 78 -5.06 -7.28 -9.49
N ILE A 79 -4.67 -6.13 -10.06
CA ILE A 79 -3.32 -5.91 -10.60
C ILE A 79 -2.27 -5.63 -9.52
N LEU A 80 -2.69 -5.42 -8.27
CA LEU A 80 -1.81 -5.08 -7.15
C LEU A 80 -1.37 -6.30 -6.34
N ARG A 81 -1.64 -7.51 -6.81
CA ARG A 81 -1.29 -8.75 -6.11
C ARG A 81 0.13 -9.17 -6.41
N ASN A 82 0.88 -9.51 -5.35
CA ASN A 82 2.25 -10.03 -5.42
C ASN A 82 3.24 -9.09 -6.13
N ILE A 83 3.11 -7.78 -5.90
CA ILE A 83 4.02 -6.75 -6.44
C ILE A 83 4.80 -6.05 -5.33
N GLU A 84 5.99 -5.56 -5.67
CA GLU A 84 6.79 -4.69 -4.81
C GLU A 84 6.58 -3.23 -5.20
N ILE A 85 6.42 -2.39 -4.19
CA ILE A 85 6.13 -0.96 -4.35
C ILE A 85 7.06 -0.12 -3.47
N ASP A 86 7.29 1.11 -3.90
CA ASP A 86 8.06 2.09 -3.15
C ASP A 86 7.16 2.77 -2.10
N ILE A 87 7.66 2.92 -0.86
CA ILE A 87 7.06 3.79 0.15
C ILE A 87 7.75 5.15 0.05
N LYS A 88 6.96 6.21 -0.06
CA LYS A 88 7.44 7.59 -0.21
C LYS A 88 6.99 8.47 0.95
N ALA A 89 7.87 9.37 1.36
CA ALA A 89 7.54 10.46 2.26
C ALA A 89 7.54 11.81 1.52
N GLN A 90 6.67 12.71 1.95
CA GLN A 90 6.78 14.11 1.58
C GLN A 90 8.01 14.69 2.31
N LYS A 91 8.86 15.41 1.57
CA LYS A 91 10.00 16.09 2.18
C LYS A 91 9.41 17.26 2.96
N LEU A 92 9.60 17.30 4.28
CA LEU A 92 9.28 18.49 5.06
C LEU A 92 10.17 19.64 4.56
N PRO A 93 9.62 20.86 4.40
CA PRO A 93 10.38 22.04 3.98
C PRO A 93 11.50 22.39 4.97
#